data_AF-A0AAI9NI17-F1
#
_entry.id   AF-A0AAI9NI17-F1
#
_cell.length_a   1.000
_cell.length_b   1.000
_cell.length_c   1.000
_cell.angle_alpha   90.00
_cell.angle_beta   90.00
_cell.angle_gamma   90.00
#
_symmetry.space_group_name_H-M   'P 1'
#
loop_
_entity.id
_entity.type
_entity.pdbx_description
1 polymer ?
#
loop_
_entity_poly.entity_id
_entity_poly.type
_entity_poly.pdbx_seq_one_letter_code
_entity_poly.pdbx_strand_id
1 'polypeptide(L)'
;MATLVIIRGNVGSGKTSLAKKLQEYYGRRTLDISQDVVRRDMLKEKVEPDNLSISLTETIACYGYERDLLVIVEGFYETDIYG
;
A
#
# COMPACT_ATOMS: atom_id res chain seq x y z
N MET A 1 8.16 -14.55 10.43
CA MET A 1 8.42 -13.22 11.04
C MET A 1 7.86 -12.23 10.05
N ALA A 2 6.78 -11.53 10.42
CA ALA A 2 6.01 -10.75 9.46
C ALA A 2 6.77 -9.47 9.11
N THR A 3 6.82 -9.14 7.82
CA THR A 3 7.58 -8.01 7.30
C THR A 3 6.65 -7.07 6.57
N LEU A 4 6.67 -5.80 6.98
CA LEU A 4 5.99 -4.70 6.31
C LEU A 4 7.04 -3.82 5.62
N VAL A 5 6.87 -3.61 4.31
CA VAL A 5 7.69 -2.73 3.48
C VAL A 5 6.81 -1.57 3.02
N ILE A 6 7.23 -0.35 3.33
CA ILE A 6 6.53 0.87 2.89
C ILE A 6 7.40 1.59 1.85
N ILE A 7 6.85 1.81 0.66
CA ILE A 7 7.51 2.50 -0.45
C ILE A 7 6.82 3.84 -0.66
N ARG A 8 7.47 4.91 -0.20
CA ARG A 8 7.01 6.30 -0.38
C ARG A 8 7.84 7.04 -1.42
N GLY A 9 7.21 8.00 -2.10
CA GLY A 9 7.86 8.86 -3.09
C GLY A 9 6.88 9.59 -3.99
N ASN A 10 7.35 10.62 -4.69
CA ASN A 10 6.52 11.45 -5.56
C ASN A 10 5.89 10.66 -6.71
N VAL A 11 4.80 11.19 -7.28
CA VAL A 11 4.19 10.64 -8.50
C VAL A 11 5.26 10.53 -9.60
N GLY A 12 5.30 9.41 -10.31
CA GLY A 12 6.30 9.15 -11.37
C GLY A 12 7.65 8.59 -10.90
N SER A 13 7.91 8.44 -9.60
CA SER A 13 9.21 7.93 -9.09
C SER A 13 9.42 6.41 -9.21
N GLY A 14 8.50 5.68 -9.84
CA GLY A 14 8.62 4.23 -10.05
C GLY A 14 8.22 3.32 -8.88
N LYS A 15 7.51 3.83 -7.87
CA LYS A 15 7.06 3.06 -6.68
C LYS A 15 6.31 1.78 -7.03
N THR A 16 5.24 1.90 -7.81
CA THR A 16 4.43 0.75 -8.25
C THR A 16 5.26 -0.25 -9.05
N SER A 17 6.23 0.21 -9.86
CA SER A 17 7.14 -0.69 -10.57
C SER A 17 8.09 -1.43 -9.63
N LEU A 18 8.59 -0.77 -8.58
CA LEU A 18 9.42 -1.39 -7.55
C LEU A 18 8.62 -2.39 -6.71
N ALA A 19 7.41 -2.02 -6.28
CA ALA A 19 6.51 -2.88 -5.50
C ALA A 19 6.19 -4.19 -6.25
N LYS A 20 5.82 -4.08 -7.53
CA LYS A 20 5.56 -5.25 -8.39
C LYS A 20 6.79 -6.13 -8.57
N LYS A 21 7.97 -5.54 -8.83
CA LYS A 21 9.23 -6.30 -8.94
C LYS A 21 9.60 -7.00 -7.64
N LEU A 22 9.40 -6.36 -6.49
CA LEU A 22 9.59 -7.00 -5.18
C LEU A 22 8.61 -8.15 -5.00
N GLN A 23 7.33 -7.93 -5.32
CA GLN A 23 6.30 -8.96 -5.24
C GLN A 23 6.64 -10.18 -6.13
N GLU A 24 7.07 -9.94 -7.37
CA GLU A 24 7.50 -10.99 -8.31
C GLU A 24 8.76 -11.72 -7.81
N TYR A 25 9.74 -11.00 -7.26
CA TYR A 25 10.97 -11.56 -6.73
C TYR A 25 10.75 -12.50 -5.54
N TYR A 26 9.93 -12.08 -4.57
CA TYR A 26 9.59 -12.91 -3.40
C TYR A 26 8.52 -13.96 -3.71
N GLY A 27 7.69 -13.73 -4.73
CA GLY A 27 6.72 -14.67 -5.24
C GLY A 27 5.54 -14.89 -4.29
N ARG A 28 5.29 -16.15 -3.91
CA ARG A 28 4.14 -16.52 -3.07
C ARG A 28 4.26 -15.89 -1.68
N ARG A 29 3.11 -15.73 -1.02
CA ARG A 29 2.99 -15.13 0.33
C ARG A 29 3.40 -13.66 0.41
N THR A 30 3.11 -12.92 -0.66
CA THR A 30 3.28 -11.46 -0.74
C THR A 30 1.91 -10.79 -0.88
N LEU A 31 1.79 -9.58 -0.34
CA LEU A 31 0.59 -8.75 -0.43
C LEU A 31 1.00 -7.34 -0.85
N ASP A 32 0.69 -6.95 -2.09
CA ASP A 32 0.92 -5.59 -2.60
C ASP A 32 -0.33 -4.74 -2.40
N ILE A 33 -0.18 -3.59 -1.74
CA ILE A 33 -1.24 -2.65 -1.39
C ILE A 33 -0.87 -1.29 -2.00
N SER A 34 -1.46 -1.00 -3.15
CA SER A 34 -1.28 0.29 -3.83
C SER A 34 -2.32 1.30 -3.35
N GLN A 35 -1.84 2.45 -2.89
CA GLN A 35 -2.69 3.58 -2.49
C GLN A 35 -3.68 3.98 -3.60
N ASP A 36 -3.24 4.00 -4.85
CA ASP A 36 -4.11 4.36 -5.98
C ASP A 36 -5.17 3.29 -6.23
N VAL A 37 -4.82 2.00 -6.12
CA VAL A 37 -5.79 0.91 -6.24
C VAL A 37 -6.84 0.99 -5.13
N VAL A 38 -6.43 1.13 -3.87
CA VAL A 38 -7.37 1.17 -2.74
C VAL A 38 -8.23 2.44 -2.80
N ARG A 39 -7.63 3.61 -2.98
CA ARG A 39 -8.38 4.88 -2.98
C ARG A 39 -9.19 5.10 -4.25
N ARG A 40 -8.52 5.10 -5.41
CA ARG A 40 -9.13 5.52 -6.69
C ARG A 40 -9.94 4.38 -7.32
N ASP A 41 -9.45 3.15 -7.27
CA ASP A 41 -10.08 2.06 -8.02
C ASP A 41 -11.15 1.34 -7.21
N MET A 42 -10.85 0.97 -5.96
CA MET A 42 -11.77 0.26 -5.08
C MET A 42 -12.83 1.19 -4.47
N LEU A 43 -12.42 2.35 -3.93
CA LEU A 43 -13.29 3.21 -3.13
C LEU A 43 -13.81 4.46 -3.86
N LYS A 44 -13.17 4.87 -4.96
CA LYS A 44 -13.48 6.12 -5.68
C LYS A 44 -13.38 7.38 -4.82
N GLU A 45 -12.48 7.35 -3.83
CA GLU A 45 -12.27 8.42 -2.86
C GLU A 45 -11.40 9.55 -3.41
N LYS A 46 -11.63 10.76 -2.87
CA LYS A 46 -10.77 11.91 -3.13
C LYS A 46 -9.52 11.87 -2.24
N VAL A 47 -8.53 12.70 -2.60
CA VAL A 47 -7.34 12.92 -1.79
C VAL A 47 -7.65 13.99 -0.75
N GLU A 48 -8.40 13.61 0.27
CA GLU A 48 -8.83 14.48 1.37
C GLU A 48 -8.54 13.79 2.71
N PRO A 49 -8.33 14.54 3.81
CA PRO A 49 -8.20 13.96 5.14
C PRO A 49 -9.38 13.03 5.46
N ASP A 50 -9.13 12.01 6.28
CA ASP A 50 -10.14 11.04 6.75
C ASP A 50 -10.85 10.22 5.65
N ASN A 51 -10.33 10.21 4.42
CA ASN A 51 -10.90 9.37 3.36
C ASN A 51 -10.83 7.87 3.73
N LEU A 52 -11.81 7.09 3.26
CA LEU A 52 -11.98 5.68 3.62
C LEU A 52 -10.79 4.77 3.24
N SER A 53 -9.90 5.22 2.36
CA SER A 53 -8.75 4.42 1.92
C SER A 53 -7.69 4.26 3.00
N ILE A 54 -7.65 5.17 3.98
CA ILE A 54 -6.70 5.12 5.10
C ILE A 54 -7.00 3.89 5.95
N SER A 55 -8.21 3.78 6.49
CA SER A 55 -8.65 2.67 7.33
C SER A 55 -8.67 1.33 6.57
N LEU A 56 -9.02 1.35 5.29
CA LEU A 56 -9.01 0.12 4.48
C LEU A 56 -7.58 -0.38 4.21
N THR A 57 -6.64 0.53 3.92
CA THR A 57 -5.21 0.18 3.74
C THR A 57 -4.66 -0.45 5.01
N GLU A 58 -4.93 0.16 6.17
CA GLU A 58 -4.55 -0.38 7.48
C GLU A 58 -5.12 -1.79 7.70
N THR A 59 -6.42 -1.97 7.45
CA THR A 59 -7.10 -3.26 7.62
C THR A 59 -6.47 -4.36 6.76
N ILE A 60 -6.19 -4.07 5.48
CA ILE A 60 -5.56 -5.02 4.55
C ILE A 60 -4.11 -5.32 4.98
N ALA A 61 -3.37 -4.31 5.41
CA ALA A 61 -1.99 -4.49 5.89
C ALA A 61 -1.94 -5.36 7.15
N CYS A 62 -2.81 -5.11 8.13
CA CYS A 62 -2.96 -5.94 9.33
C CYS A 62 -3.31 -7.38 8.97
N TYR A 63 -4.29 -7.59 8.08
CA TYR A 63 -4.68 -8.93 7.62
C TYR A 63 -3.49 -9.74 7.09
N GLY A 64 -2.65 -9.11 6.25
CA GLY A 64 -1.47 -9.76 5.69
C GLY A 64 -0.38 -9.98 6.73
N TYR A 65 -0.13 -8.99 7.58
CA TYR A 65 0.88 -9.06 8.62
C TYR A 65 0.60 -10.19 9.62
N GLU A 66 -0.65 -10.31 10.10
CA GLU A 66 -1.09 -11.38 11.00
C GLU A 66 -0.92 -12.79 10.41
N ARG A 67 -0.88 -12.90 9.08
CA ARG A 67 -0.77 -14.18 8.35
C ARG A 67 0.66 -14.48 7.89
N ASP A 68 1.65 -13.71 8.37
CA ASP A 68 3.06 -13.85 8.03
C ASP A 68 3.27 -13.75 6.50
N LEU A 69 2.62 -12.76 5.88
CA LEU A 69 2.88 -12.35 4.51
C LEU A 69 3.94 -11.24 4.48
N LEU A 70 4.68 -11.13 3.38
CA LEU A 70 5.42 -9.92 3.06
C LEU A 70 4.41 -8.87 2.57
N VAL A 71 4.11 -7.90 3.41
CA VAL A 71 3.19 -6.81 3.08
C VAL A 71 3.98 -5.67 2.46
N ILE A 72 3.62 -5.24 1.25
CA ILE A 72 4.22 -4.14 0.51
C ILE A 72 3.15 -3.07 0.37
N VAL A 73 3.38 -1.89 0.92
CA VAL A 73 2.47 -0.74 0.84
C VAL A 73 3.15 0.34 0.03
N GLU A 74 2.51 0.84 -1.03
CA GLU A 74 3.11 1.83 -1.92
C GLU A 74 2.18 3.01 -2.21
N GLY A 75 2.75 4.22 -2.19
CA GLY A 75 1.97 5.45 -2.35
C GLY A 75 2.79 6.73 -2.15
N PHE A 76 2.19 7.89 -2.38
CA PHE A 76 2.82 9.17 -2.08
C PHE A 76 2.61 9.59 -0.62
N TYR A 77 1.53 9.11 0.01
CA TYR A 77 1.17 9.27 1.42
C TYR A 77 1.55 10.63 2.01
N GLU A 78 0.98 11.71 1.47
CA GLU A 78 1.18 13.06 1.98
C GLU A 78 0.78 13.19 3.45
N THR A 79 1.61 13.84 4.25
CA THR A 79 1.48 13.82 5.72
C THR A 79 0.19 14.48 6.19
N ASP A 80 -0.21 15.61 5.58
CA ASP A 80 -1.43 16.33 5.99
C ASP A 80 -2.74 15.56 5.71
N ILE A 81 -2.64 14.44 4.98
CA ILE A 81 -3.80 13.65 4.52
C ILE A 81 -3.75 12.22 5.09
N TYR A 82 -2.56 11.65 5.24
CA TYR A 82 -2.35 10.24 5.62
C TYR A 82 -1.52 10.06 6.89
N GLY A 83 -1.07 11.13 7.55
CA GLY A 83 -0.14 11.11 8.69
C GLY A 83 -0.67 11.74 9.96
#